data_AF-A0A933FL79-F1
#
_entry.id   AF-A0A933FL79-F1
#
_cell.length_a   1.000
_cell.length_b   1.000
_cell.length_c   1.000
_cell.angle_alpha   90.00
_cell.angle_beta   90.00
_cell.angle_gamma   90.00
#
_symmetry.space_group_name_H-M   'P 1'
#
loop_
_entity.id
_entity.type
_entity.pdbx_description
1 polymer ?
#
loop_
_entity_poly.entity_id
_entity_poly.type
_entity_poly.pdbx_seq_one_letter_code
_entity_poly.pdbx_strand_id
1 'polypeptide(L)'
;MMKRTVILTLVLALGVGVGVALAGGEGKAKAVEGTLVDTKCYLAFGAKENDHGSMKGCGTACAKGGNPVGVLTAEGKYYTLGVAAPAVADHVGHTVRATGEIKEGVIVAKKLEMKEGNSWKEIKLGPTM
;
A
#
# COMPACT_ATOMS: atom_id res chain seq x y z
N MET A 1 19.06 -17.13 45.41
CA MET A 1 20.22 -16.50 44.74
C MET A 1 20.61 -17.34 43.52
N MET A 2 20.70 -16.68 42.37
CA MET A 2 20.77 -17.24 41.01
C MET A 2 22.06 -18.00 40.71
N LYS A 3 21.98 -19.12 39.97
CA LYS A 3 22.97 -19.56 38.95
C LYS A 3 22.21 -20.42 37.91
N ARG A 4 21.96 -19.87 36.70
CA ARG A 4 22.59 -20.26 35.41
C ARG A 4 22.47 -21.79 35.19
N THR A 5 21.80 -22.33 34.18
CA THR A 5 21.77 -22.09 32.73
C THR A 5 20.71 -23.08 32.19
N VAL A 6 19.99 -22.86 31.08
CA VAL A 6 20.16 -23.65 29.83
C VAL A 6 19.00 -23.26 28.87
N ILE A 7 19.36 -22.59 27.77
CA ILE A 7 18.99 -22.87 26.36
C ILE A 7 17.49 -22.89 25.99
N LEU A 8 16.92 -21.81 25.41
CA LEU A 8 16.79 -21.55 23.95
C LEU A 8 16.28 -22.79 23.18
N THR A 9 15.02 -22.89 22.75
CA THR A 9 14.50 -22.36 21.47
C THR A 9 13.15 -23.04 21.21
N LEU A 10 12.15 -22.33 20.66
CA LEU A 10 11.47 -22.78 19.42
C LEU A 10 10.54 -21.69 18.84
N VAL A 11 11.04 -21.11 17.75
CA VAL A 11 10.33 -20.79 16.50
C VAL A 11 9.22 -19.73 16.58
N LEU A 12 9.70 -18.50 16.43
CA LEU A 12 8.99 -17.35 15.89
C LEU A 12 8.53 -17.68 14.46
N ALA A 13 7.22 -17.87 14.26
CA ALA A 13 6.63 -17.97 12.94
C ALA A 13 6.65 -16.60 12.25
N LEU A 14 7.79 -16.26 11.65
CA LEU A 14 7.91 -15.14 10.73
C LEU A 14 7.20 -15.52 9.43
N GLY A 15 5.94 -15.10 9.31
CA GLY A 15 5.23 -15.07 8.04
C GLY A 15 5.87 -14.06 7.10
N VAL A 16 6.99 -14.41 6.49
CA VAL A 16 7.58 -13.66 5.39
C VAL A 16 6.71 -13.89 4.17
N GLY A 17 5.75 -13.01 3.96
CA GLY A 17 5.02 -12.90 2.70
C GLY A 17 5.99 -12.45 1.63
N VAL A 18 6.56 -13.41 0.89
CA VAL A 18 7.37 -13.15 -0.30
C VAL A 18 6.46 -12.49 -1.35
N GLY A 19 6.59 -11.18 -1.51
CA GLY A 19 6.02 -10.44 -2.63
C GLY A 19 6.80 -10.83 -3.88
N VAL A 20 6.22 -11.74 -4.69
CA VAL A 20 6.80 -12.13 -5.98
C VAL A 20 6.60 -10.96 -6.93
N ALA A 21 7.68 -10.21 -7.19
CA ALA A 21 7.70 -9.23 -8.27
C ALA A 21 7.64 -9.98 -9.62
N LEU A 22 6.44 -10.13 -10.18
CA LEU A 22 6.25 -10.66 -11.53
C LEU A 22 6.78 -9.62 -12.52
N ALA A 23 8.00 -9.83 -13.00
CA ALA A 23 8.60 -9.06 -14.08
C ALA A 23 7.87 -9.34 -15.40
N GLY A 24 6.85 -8.54 -15.72
CA GLY A 24 6.17 -8.53 -17.01
C GLY A 24 6.90 -7.63 -18.01
N GLY A 25 7.29 -8.20 -19.16
CA GLY A 25 7.95 -7.53 -20.28
C GLY A 25 7.17 -6.34 -20.84
N GLU A 26 7.88 -5.50 -21.60
CA GLU A 26 7.41 -4.25 -22.19
C GLU A 26 6.05 -4.43 -22.90
N GLY A 27 5.07 -3.64 -22.47
CA GLY A 27 3.67 -3.69 -22.95
C GLY A 27 2.68 -4.44 -22.05
N LYS A 28 3.12 -5.15 -21.00
CA LYS A 28 2.21 -5.78 -20.02
C LYS A 28 2.00 -4.88 -18.81
N ALA A 29 0.75 -4.77 -18.36
CA ALA A 29 0.40 -4.04 -17.15
C ALA A 29 1.26 -4.53 -15.98
N LYS A 30 1.91 -3.61 -15.27
CA LYS A 30 2.75 -3.93 -14.12
C LYS A 30 1.88 -3.96 -12.87
N ALA A 31 2.06 -4.99 -12.05
CA ALA A 31 1.49 -5.05 -10.72
C ALA A 31 2.50 -4.43 -9.73
N VAL A 32 2.06 -3.40 -9.02
CA VAL A 32 2.82 -2.74 -7.96
C VAL A 32 2.11 -3.01 -6.64
N GLU A 33 2.82 -3.67 -5.72
CA GLU A 33 2.32 -3.96 -4.37
C GLU A 33 2.96 -3.01 -3.36
N GLY A 34 2.18 -2.56 -2.38
CA GLY A 34 2.66 -1.66 -1.34
C GLY A 34 1.56 -1.10 -0.46
N THR A 35 1.91 -0.21 0.45
CA THR A 35 0.94 0.48 1.31
C THR A 35 0.29 1.65 0.56
N LEU A 36 -1.02 1.77 0.63
CA LEU A 36 -1.74 2.94 0.12
C LEU A 36 -1.57 4.12 1.09
N VAL A 37 -0.99 5.23 0.63
CA VAL A 37 -0.67 6.38 1.48
C VAL A 37 -1.28 7.67 0.93
N ASP A 38 -1.60 8.63 1.82
CA ASP A 38 -1.86 10.01 1.41
C ASP A 38 -0.57 10.63 0.88
N THR A 39 -0.62 11.17 -0.35
CA THR A 39 0.59 11.65 -1.04
C THR A 39 1.25 12.80 -0.32
N LYS A 40 0.46 13.77 0.14
CA LYS A 40 0.98 14.99 0.77
C LYS A 40 1.71 14.64 2.07
N CYS A 41 1.08 13.87 2.94
CA CYS A 41 1.61 13.53 4.25
C CYS A 41 2.78 12.55 4.15
N TYR A 42 2.74 11.59 3.23
CA TYR A 42 3.87 10.71 2.99
C TYR A 42 5.10 11.50 2.50
N LEU A 43 4.93 12.36 1.49
CA LEU A 43 6.07 13.13 0.95
C LEU A 43 6.58 14.21 1.92
N ALA A 44 5.72 14.75 2.78
CA ALA A 44 6.11 15.77 3.74
C ALA A 44 6.84 15.20 4.97
N PHE A 45 6.37 14.07 5.52
CA PHE A 45 6.90 13.54 6.78
C PHE A 45 6.82 12.01 6.92
N GLY A 46 6.60 11.29 5.82
CA GLY A 46 6.73 9.83 5.78
C GLY A 46 5.57 9.05 6.40
N ALA A 47 4.38 9.65 6.51
CA ALA A 47 3.21 8.95 7.02
C ALA A 47 2.78 7.79 6.12
N LYS A 48 2.56 6.61 6.72
CA LYS A 48 2.17 5.38 6.01
C LYS A 48 0.80 4.85 6.45
N GLU A 49 0.43 5.10 7.69
CA GLU A 49 -0.84 4.68 8.28
C GLU A 49 -1.95 5.69 7.97
N ASN A 50 -3.20 5.30 8.21
CA ASN A 50 -4.33 6.23 8.07
C ASN A 50 -4.35 7.35 9.12
N ASP A 51 -3.84 7.04 10.31
CA ASP A 51 -3.73 7.98 11.42
C ASP A 51 -2.41 8.75 11.30
N HIS A 52 -2.49 10.08 11.33
CA HIS A 52 -1.31 10.94 11.29
C HIS A 52 -1.16 11.64 12.65
N GLY A 53 -0.20 11.15 13.44
CA GLY A 53 -0.01 11.59 14.83
C GLY A 53 -1.26 11.26 15.67
N SER A 54 -1.83 12.26 16.32
CA SER A 54 -3.01 12.11 17.17
C SER A 54 -4.34 12.15 16.41
N MET A 55 -4.35 12.50 15.11
CA MET A 55 -5.58 12.61 14.32
C MET A 55 -5.95 11.26 13.70
N LYS A 56 -7.10 10.71 14.12
CA LYS A 56 -7.66 9.47 13.60
C LYS A 56 -8.26 9.66 12.22
N GLY A 57 -7.97 8.75 11.29
CA GLY A 57 -8.53 8.77 9.93
C GLY A 57 -8.13 9.98 9.09
N CYS A 58 -6.99 10.61 9.42
CA CYS A 58 -6.51 11.81 8.72
C CYS A 58 -6.30 11.55 7.23
N GLY A 59 -5.65 10.43 6.87
CA GLY A 59 -5.42 10.03 5.49
C GLY A 59 -6.72 9.82 4.70
N THR A 60 -7.68 9.10 5.28
CA THR A 60 -9.01 8.90 4.71
C THR A 60 -9.73 10.24 4.51
N ALA A 61 -9.69 11.14 5.49
CA ALA A 61 -10.32 12.45 5.37
C ALA A 61 -9.72 13.27 4.22
N CYS A 62 -8.40 13.27 4.09
CA CYS A 62 -7.69 13.92 2.99
C CYS A 62 -8.05 13.32 1.62
N ALA A 63 -8.03 11.99 1.49
CA ALA A 63 -8.37 11.31 0.24
C ALA A 63 -9.84 11.51 -0.16
N LYS A 64 -10.77 11.53 0.81
CA LYS A 64 -12.18 11.92 0.58
C LYS A 64 -12.32 13.36 0.09
N GLY A 65 -11.44 14.26 0.56
CA GLY A 65 -11.31 15.63 0.08
C GLY A 65 -10.64 15.77 -1.30
N GLY A 66 -10.20 14.66 -1.91
CA GLY A 66 -9.60 14.66 -3.25
C GLY A 66 -8.07 14.72 -3.26
N ASN A 67 -7.40 14.69 -2.11
CA ASN A 67 -5.94 14.59 -2.09
C ASN A 67 -5.49 13.29 -2.78
N PRO A 68 -4.50 13.35 -3.69
CA PRO A 68 -3.98 12.15 -4.33
C PRO A 68 -3.48 11.14 -3.31
N VAL A 69 -3.62 9.86 -3.64
CA VAL A 69 -3.01 8.74 -2.91
C VAL A 69 -1.96 8.07 -3.78
N GLY A 70 -1.05 7.32 -3.16
CA GLY A 70 -0.05 6.54 -3.87
C GLY A 70 0.22 5.20 -3.22
N VAL A 71 0.94 4.35 -3.94
CA VAL A 71 1.42 3.05 -3.47
C VAL A 71 2.89 3.20 -3.09
N LEU A 72 3.19 2.97 -1.81
CA LEU A 72 4.55 2.88 -1.28
C LEU A 72 4.99 1.42 -1.21
N THR A 73 5.92 1.01 -2.06
CA THR A 73 6.42 -0.38 -2.08
C THR A 73 7.26 -0.70 -0.84
N ALA A 74 7.46 -1.99 -0.58
CA ALA A 74 8.32 -2.45 0.52
C ALA A 74 9.77 -1.98 0.37
N GLU A 75 10.23 -1.77 -0.87
CA GLU A 75 11.56 -1.23 -1.20
C GLU A 75 11.63 0.30 -1.09
N GLY A 76 10.55 0.96 -0.67
CA GLY A 76 10.49 2.41 -0.48
C GLY A 76 10.27 3.21 -1.77
N LYS A 77 9.87 2.56 -2.87
CA LYS A 77 9.49 3.28 -4.09
C LYS A 77 8.06 3.78 -3.96
N TYR A 78 7.84 5.04 -4.30
CA TYR A 78 6.52 5.66 -4.28
C TYR A 78 6.00 5.84 -5.71
N TYR A 79 4.72 5.50 -5.92
CA TYR A 79 4.00 5.76 -7.17
C TYR A 79 2.66 6.41 -6.87
N THR A 80 2.32 7.51 -7.54
CA THR A 80 0.99 8.11 -7.41
C THR A 80 -0.04 7.25 -8.15
N LEU A 81 -1.25 7.13 -7.61
CA LEU A 81 -2.36 6.46 -8.30
C LEU A 81 -3.16 7.47 -9.13
N GLY A 82 -3.26 7.20 -10.43
CA GLY A 82 -4.12 7.95 -11.35
C GLY A 82 -5.58 7.50 -11.24
N VAL A 83 -6.18 7.62 -10.06
CA VAL A 83 -7.59 7.30 -9.79
C VAL A 83 -8.25 8.44 -9.02
N ALA A 84 -9.58 8.52 -9.03
CA ALA A 84 -10.30 9.43 -8.15
C ALA A 84 -10.04 9.02 -6.69
N ALA A 85 -9.29 9.84 -5.94
CA ALA A 85 -8.91 9.53 -4.57
C ALA A 85 -10.07 9.16 -3.64
N PRO A 86 -11.27 9.79 -3.72
CA PRO A 86 -12.40 9.38 -2.88
C PRO A 86 -12.83 7.92 -3.07
N ALA A 87 -12.62 7.33 -4.25
CA ALA A 87 -12.98 5.94 -4.53
C ALA A 87 -12.13 4.92 -3.76
N VAL A 88 -10.99 5.34 -3.22
CA VAL A 88 -10.02 4.47 -2.54
C VAL A 88 -9.68 4.96 -1.12
N ALA A 89 -10.34 6.01 -0.65
CA ALA A 89 -10.00 6.71 0.59
C ALA A 89 -10.12 5.85 1.86
N ASP A 90 -11.07 4.91 1.90
CA ASP A 90 -11.26 4.01 3.04
C ASP A 90 -10.20 2.90 3.11
N HIS A 91 -9.24 2.89 2.16
CA HIS A 91 -8.18 1.92 2.10
C HIS A 91 -6.79 2.47 2.43
N VAL A 92 -6.68 3.75 2.81
CA VAL A 92 -5.40 4.34 3.24
C VAL A 92 -4.85 3.57 4.44
N GLY A 93 -3.56 3.27 4.42
CA GLY A 93 -2.86 2.42 5.39
C GLY A 93 -2.90 0.93 5.06
N HIS A 94 -3.78 0.47 4.17
CA HIS A 94 -3.81 -0.95 3.78
C HIS A 94 -2.76 -1.29 2.73
N THR A 95 -2.33 -2.55 2.73
CA THR A 95 -1.56 -3.11 1.62
C THR A 95 -2.47 -3.30 0.42
N VAL A 96 -2.07 -2.75 -0.72
CA VAL A 96 -2.77 -2.82 -2.00
C VAL A 96 -1.87 -3.36 -3.10
N ARG A 97 -2.49 -3.87 -4.16
CA ARG A 97 -1.88 -4.21 -5.44
C ARG A 97 -2.55 -3.43 -6.55
N ALA A 98 -1.81 -2.50 -7.13
CA ALA A 98 -2.26 -1.73 -8.28
C ALA A 98 -1.71 -2.36 -9.56
N THR A 99 -2.60 -2.73 -10.49
CA THR A 99 -2.21 -3.29 -11.79
C THR A 99 -2.56 -2.29 -12.89
N GLY A 100 -1.55 -1.84 -13.64
CA GLY A 100 -1.76 -0.80 -14.65
C GLY A 100 -0.52 -0.45 -15.45
N GLU A 101 -0.65 0.58 -16.28
CA GLU A 101 0.47 1.22 -16.96
C GLU A 101 1.13 2.22 -16.02
N ILE A 102 2.45 2.34 -16.07
CA ILE A 102 3.20 3.33 -15.30
C ILE A 102 3.74 4.39 -16.27
N LYS A 103 3.40 5.65 -16.04
CA LYS A 103 3.89 6.81 -16.80
C LYS A 103 4.35 7.88 -15.82
N GLU A 104 5.61 8.30 -15.90
CA GLU A 104 6.17 9.36 -15.05
C GLU A 104 5.90 9.17 -13.54
N GLY A 105 6.02 7.92 -13.05
CA GLY A 105 5.77 7.60 -11.63
C GLY A 105 4.28 7.52 -11.23
N VAL A 106 3.36 7.69 -12.18
CA VAL A 106 1.91 7.53 -11.97
C VAL A 106 1.46 6.16 -12.49
N ILE A 107 0.77 5.40 -11.65
CA ILE A 107 0.10 4.16 -12.06
C ILE A 107 -1.31 4.51 -12.54
N VAL A 108 -1.56 4.33 -13.84
CA VAL A 108 -2.91 4.34 -14.40
C VAL A 108 -3.52 2.95 -14.17
N ALA A 109 -4.10 2.79 -12.98
CA ALA A 109 -4.58 1.49 -12.49
C ALA A 109 -5.84 1.06 -13.26
N LYS A 110 -5.79 -0.12 -13.89
CA LYS A 110 -6.96 -0.81 -14.45
C LYS A 110 -7.62 -1.72 -13.40
N LYS A 111 -6.85 -2.15 -12.41
CA LYS A 111 -7.31 -2.95 -11.27
C LYS A 111 -6.58 -2.51 -10.01
N LEU A 112 -7.31 -2.43 -8.90
CA LEU A 112 -6.74 -2.21 -7.58
C LEU A 112 -7.31 -3.26 -6.63
N GLU A 113 -6.46 -3.90 -5.85
CA GLU A 113 -6.86 -4.91 -4.89
C GLU A 113 -6.29 -4.56 -3.52
N MET A 114 -7.03 -4.83 -2.45
CA MET A 114 -6.58 -4.73 -1.07
C MET A 114 -6.36 -6.13 -0.50
N LYS A 115 -5.31 -6.27 0.31
CA LYS A 115 -4.95 -7.54 0.93
C LYS A 115 -5.82 -7.80 2.17
N GLU A 116 -6.69 -8.81 2.10
CA GLU A 116 -7.47 -9.32 3.22
C GLU A 116 -6.90 -10.68 3.66
N GLY A 117 -6.00 -10.66 4.66
CA GLY A 117 -5.27 -11.85 5.13
C GLY A 117 -4.38 -12.46 4.04
N ASN A 118 -4.72 -13.68 3.60
CA ASN A 118 -4.03 -14.38 2.50
C ASN A 118 -4.69 -14.17 1.13
N SER A 119 -5.76 -13.37 1.06
CA SER A 119 -6.52 -13.12 -0.16
C SER A 119 -6.43 -11.67 -0.63
N TRP A 120 -6.75 -11.45 -1.90
CA TRP A 120 -6.82 -10.13 -2.51
C TRP A 120 -8.26 -9.84 -2.90
N LYS A 121 -8.78 -8.69 -2.46
CA LYS A 121 -10.13 -8.24 -2.76
C LYS A 121 -10.08 -7.00 -3.63
N GLU A 122 -10.80 -7.04 -4.73
CA GLU A 122 -10.86 -5.91 -5.64
C GLU A 122 -11.55 -4.70 -5.02
N ILE A 123 -10.91 -3.55 -5.16
CA ILE A 123 -11.45 -2.23 -4.80
C ILE A 123 -12.12 -1.67 -6.06
N LYS A 124 -13.38 -1.25 -5.91
CA LYS A 124 -14.12 -0.59 -6.99
C LYS A 124 -13.54 0.80 -7.24
N LEU A 125 -12.69 0.89 -8.27
CA LEU A 125 -12.34 2.16 -8.88
C LEU A 125 -13.63 2.67 -9.53
N GLY A 126 -14.10 3.87 -9.18
CA GLY A 126 -15.32 4.45 -9.75
C GLY A 126 -15.26 4.57 -11.28
N PRO A 127 -16.24 5.23 -11.93
CA PRO A 127 -16.23 5.39 -13.39
C PRO A 127 -14.88 5.98 -13.83
N THR A 128 -14.14 5.19 -14.61
CA THR A 128 -12.94 5.64 -15.29
C THR A 128 -13.41 6.50 -16.46
N MET A 129 -12.93 7.73 -16.54
CA MET A 129 -13.29 8.67 -17.60
C MET A 129 -12.53 8.33 -18.89
#